data_AF-A0A9D2BYG9-F1
#
_entry.id   AF-A0A9D2BYG9-F1
#
_cell.length_a   1.000
_cell.length_b   1.000
_cell.length_c   1.000
_cell.angle_alpha   90.00
_cell.angle_beta   90.00
_cell.angle_gamma   90.00
#
_symmetry.space_group_name_H-M   'P 1'
#
loop_
_entity.id
_entity.type
_entity.pdbx_description
1 polymer ?
#
loop_
_entity_poly.entity_id
_entity_poly.type
_entity_poly.pdbx_seq_one_letter_code
_entity_poly.pdbx_strand_id
1 'polypeptide(L)'
;MFLTENLWTIYEVLKEECNDGDNFSPDLTNGLALFVAALEGRKDTGYICMKGVDKPAVLADWNANYGTIKSQYDALVLRDGPALRRKELAQAFQAGDREKFDAIAAEGLALIAAEEEK
;
A
#
# COMPACT_ATOMS: atom_id res chain seq x y z
N MET A 1 -7.82 8.11 5.46
CA MET A 1 -7.41 6.80 6.04
C MET A 1 -6.05 6.47 5.48
N PHE A 2 -5.09 6.04 6.31
CA PHE A 2 -3.70 5.85 5.85
C PHE A 2 -3.58 5.06 4.54
N LEU A 3 -4.26 3.91 4.43
CA LEU A 3 -4.16 3.06 3.23
C LEU A 3 -4.85 3.67 2.00
N THR A 4 -6.00 4.34 2.13
CA THR A 4 -6.61 5.01 0.96
C THR A 4 -5.72 6.10 0.38
N GLU A 5 -4.92 6.74 1.24
CA GLU A 5 -4.04 7.84 0.84
C GLU A 5 -2.68 7.35 0.31
N ASN A 6 -2.17 6.24 0.85
CA ASN A 6 -0.78 5.82 0.63
C ASN A 6 -0.64 4.48 -0.11
N LEU A 7 -1.70 3.70 -0.32
CA LEU A 7 -1.60 2.36 -0.93
C LEU A 7 -1.07 2.42 -2.36
N TRP A 8 -1.43 3.43 -3.14
CA TRP A 8 -0.83 3.63 -4.46
C TRP A 8 0.68 3.86 -4.37
N THR A 9 1.12 4.73 -3.46
CA THR A 9 2.55 5.03 -3.27
C THR A 9 3.31 3.79 -2.79
N ILE A 10 2.68 2.93 -1.99
CA ILE A 10 3.24 1.62 -1.60
C ILE A 10 3.49 0.75 -2.85
N TYR A 11 2.56 0.75 -3.81
CA TYR A 11 2.74 0.02 -5.08
C TYR A 11 3.82 0.64 -5.97
N GLU A 12 3.92 1.97 -6.04
CA GLU A 12 5.01 2.65 -6.76
C GLU A 12 6.38 2.33 -6.12
N VAL A 13 6.49 2.30 -4.79
CA VAL A 13 7.72 1.90 -4.10
C VAL A 13 8.13 0.48 -4.49
N LEU A 14 7.17 -0.46 -4.52
CA LEU A 14 7.44 -1.83 -4.97
C LEU A 14 7.88 -1.90 -6.43
N LYS A 15 7.22 -1.15 -7.30
CA LYS A 15 7.57 -1.07 -8.71
C LYS A 15 8.98 -0.52 -8.92
N GLU A 16 9.35 0.53 -8.20
CA GLU A 16 10.70 1.10 -8.27
C GLU A 16 11.76 0.18 -7.66
N GLU A 17 11.47 -0.51 -6.57
CA GLU A 17 12.36 -1.52 -5.98
C GLU A 17 12.56 -2.74 -6.91
N CYS A 18 11.53 -3.15 -7.67
CA CYS A 18 11.63 -4.25 -8.62
C CYS A 18 12.31 -3.87 -9.95
N ASN A 19 12.54 -2.58 -10.22
CA ASN A 19 13.00 -2.10 -11.52
C ASN A 19 14.51 -2.21 -11.79
N ASP A 20 15.24 -3.02 -11.01
CA ASP A 20 16.52 -3.61 -11.47
C ASP A 20 16.30 -4.70 -12.55
N GLY A 21 15.05 -5.00 -12.95
CA GLY A 21 14.76 -5.81 -14.15
C GLY A 21 13.27 -6.05 -14.44
N ASP A 22 12.71 -5.24 -15.35
CA ASP A 22 11.58 -5.47 -16.27
C ASP A 22 10.21 -6.02 -15.79
N ASN A 23 9.94 -6.33 -14.52
CA ASN A 23 8.58 -6.71 -14.11
C ASN A 23 8.21 -6.22 -12.70
N PHE A 24 7.10 -5.47 -12.61
CA PHE A 24 6.40 -5.26 -11.35
C PHE A 24 6.00 -6.61 -10.76
N SER A 25 6.58 -6.99 -9.62
CA SER A 25 6.15 -8.17 -8.89
C SER A 25 4.87 -7.85 -8.11
N PRO A 26 3.81 -8.66 -8.25
CA PRO A 26 2.63 -8.53 -7.40
C PRO A 26 2.90 -9.03 -5.98
N ASP A 27 4.13 -9.37 -5.60
CA ASP A 27 4.48 -9.71 -4.21
C ASP A 27 4.46 -8.46 -3.33
N LEU A 28 3.32 -8.27 -2.67
CA LEU A 28 3.04 -7.13 -1.81
C LEU A 28 3.48 -7.39 -0.36
N THR A 29 4.08 -8.56 -0.05
CA THR A 29 4.45 -8.95 1.31
C THR A 29 5.35 -7.91 1.98
N ASN A 30 6.29 -7.35 1.19
CA ASN A 30 7.26 -6.38 1.68
C ASN A 30 6.89 -4.91 1.37
N GLY A 31 5.80 -4.65 0.64
CA GLY A 31 5.47 -3.31 0.16
C GLY A 31 5.34 -2.27 1.26
N LEU A 32 4.54 -2.60 2.28
CA LEU A 32 4.35 -1.71 3.44
C LEU A 32 5.65 -1.46 4.20
N ALA A 33 6.50 -2.49 4.37
CA ALA A 33 7.78 -2.36 5.06
C ALA A 33 8.78 -1.49 4.26
N LEU A 34 8.83 -1.65 2.93
CA LEU A 34 9.66 -0.83 2.04
C LEU A 34 9.23 0.63 2.04
N PHE A 35 7.92 0.89 2.01
CA PHE A 35 7.37 2.24 2.11
C PHE A 35 7.76 2.91 3.44
N VAL A 36 7.59 2.20 4.57
CA VAL A 36 7.98 2.72 5.88
C VAL A 36 9.49 2.97 5.98
N ALA A 37 10.32 2.06 5.48
CA ALA A 37 11.77 2.27 5.45
C ALA A 37 12.16 3.51 4.63
N ALA A 38 11.43 3.81 3.55
CA ALA A 38 11.61 5.02 2.73
C ALA A 38 11.14 6.30 3.44
N LEU A 39 10.10 6.22 4.26
CA LEU A 39 9.67 7.31 5.15
C LEU A 39 10.72 7.62 6.21
N GLU A 40 11.29 6.58 6.84
CA GLU A 40 12.31 6.69 7.89
C GLU A 40 13.69 7.09 7.37
N GLY A 41 13.89 7.12 6.04
CA GLY A 41 15.19 7.39 5.43
C GLY A 41 16.25 6.32 5.74
N ARG A 42 15.83 5.10 6.12
CA ARG A 42 16.72 3.99 6.49
C ARG A 42 17.27 3.22 5.28
N LYS A 43 16.80 3.55 4.08
CA LYS A 43 17.38 3.10 2.82
C LYS A 43 17.81 4.32 2.00
N ASP A 44 18.92 4.18 1.27
CA ASP A 44 19.38 5.06 0.18
C ASP A 44 18.46 5.00 -1.06
N THR A 45 17.19 4.64 -0.86
CA THR A 45 16.22 4.50 -1.93
C THR A 45 15.75 5.88 -2.33
N GLY A 46 16.42 6.47 -3.31
CA GLY A 46 15.99 7.67 -4.02
C GLY A 46 14.72 7.45 -4.83
N TYR A 47 13.71 6.81 -4.23
CA TYR A 47 12.45 6.51 -4.89
C TYR A 47 11.81 7.81 -5.36
N ILE A 48 11.53 7.87 -6.66
CA ILE A 48 10.97 9.05 -7.31
C ILE A 48 9.55 9.29 -6.80
N CYS A 49 8.78 8.22 -6.60
CA CYS A 49 7.42 8.28 -6.05
C CYS A 49 7.33 8.84 -4.63
N MET A 50 8.45 8.89 -3.89
CA MET A 50 8.50 9.49 -2.56
C MET A 50 8.78 11.00 -2.59
N LYS A 51 9.06 11.59 -3.77
CA LYS A 51 9.23 13.04 -3.91
C LYS A 51 7.91 13.75 -3.69
N GLY A 52 7.88 14.68 -2.73
CA GLY A 52 6.68 15.46 -2.39
C GLY A 52 5.78 14.79 -1.35
N VAL A 53 6.10 13.57 -0.89
CA VAL A 53 5.44 12.97 0.27
C VAL A 53 5.91 13.70 1.54
N ASP A 54 4.96 14.14 2.37
CA ASP A 54 5.23 14.66 3.71
C ASP A 54 5.62 13.51 4.65
N LYS A 55 6.88 13.08 4.55
CA LYS A 55 7.37 11.92 5.30
C LYS A 55 7.14 12.04 6.81
N PRO A 56 7.42 13.20 7.47
CA PRO A 56 7.11 13.36 8.89
C PRO A 56 5.64 13.15 9.24
N ALA A 57 4.71 13.72 8.47
CA ALA A 57 3.28 13.57 8.73
C ALA A 57 2.81 12.12 8.53
N VAL A 58 3.21 11.48 7.43
CA VAL A 58 2.83 10.10 7.13
C VAL A 58 3.44 9.12 8.14
N LEU A 59 4.68 9.34 8.57
CA LEU A 59 5.32 8.52 9.60
C LEU A 59 4.66 8.69 10.97
N ALA A 60 4.19 9.89 11.31
CA ALA A 60 3.42 10.13 12.53
C ALA A 60 2.09 9.35 12.53
N ASP A 61 1.35 9.38 11.41
CA ASP A 61 0.10 8.63 11.26
C ASP A 61 0.35 7.11 11.32
N TRP A 62 1.39 6.62 10.63
CA TRP A 62 1.83 5.23 10.72
C TRP A 62 2.10 4.80 12.16
N ASN A 63 2.88 5.57 12.91
CA ASN A 63 3.24 5.23 14.29
C ASN A 63 2.04 5.26 15.23
N ALA A 64 1.09 6.17 15.02
CA ALA A 64 -0.13 6.25 15.81
C ALA A 64 -1.08 5.08 15.55
N ASN A 65 -1.13 4.59 14.30
CA ASN A 65 -2.15 3.65 13.84
C ASN A 65 -1.60 2.31 13.33
N TYR A 66 -0.33 1.99 13.64
CA TYR A 66 0.40 0.84 13.08
C TYR A 66 -0.39 -0.47 13.11
N GLY A 67 -0.97 -0.83 14.25
CA GLY A 67 -1.70 -2.09 14.42
C GLY A 67 -2.89 -2.21 13.47
N THR A 68 -3.71 -1.15 13.41
CA THR A 68 -4.87 -1.06 12.51
C THR A 68 -4.43 -1.08 11.05
N ILE A 69 -3.43 -0.28 10.68
CA ILE A 69 -2.94 -0.20 9.30
C ILE A 69 -2.38 -1.56 8.84
N LYS A 70 -1.58 -2.23 9.68
CA LYS A 70 -0.99 -3.54 9.36
C LYS A 70 -2.07 -4.59 9.19
N SER A 71 -3.06 -4.63 10.07
CA SER A 71 -4.19 -5.57 9.99
C SER A 71 -4.98 -5.36 8.69
N GLN A 72 -5.33 -4.12 8.38
CA GLN A 72 -6.07 -3.76 7.16
C GLN A 72 -5.28 -4.09 5.90
N TYR A 73 -3.98 -3.77 5.86
CA TYR A 73 -3.12 -4.11 4.73
C TYR A 73 -3.06 -5.62 4.52
N ASP A 74 -2.83 -6.39 5.60
CA ASP A 74 -2.75 -7.85 5.51
C ASP A 74 -4.06 -8.46 5.01
N ALA A 75 -5.21 -7.99 5.50
CA ALA A 75 -6.52 -8.45 5.05
C ALA A 75 -6.81 -8.06 3.59
N LEU A 76 -6.39 -6.87 3.17
CA LEU A 76 -6.65 -6.36 1.82
C LEU A 76 -5.77 -7.03 0.76
N VAL A 77 -4.50 -7.36 1.08
CA VAL A 77 -3.54 -7.79 0.05
C VAL A 77 -2.79 -9.10 0.32
N LEU A 78 -2.78 -9.65 1.53
CA LEU A 78 -1.97 -10.84 1.86
C LEU A 78 -2.77 -12.08 2.26
N ARG A 79 -3.85 -11.92 3.03
CA ARG A 79 -4.61 -13.05 3.59
C ARG A 79 -5.76 -13.43 2.66
N ASP A 80 -5.94 -14.74 2.46
CA ASP A 80 -7.13 -15.26 1.77
C ASP A 80 -8.39 -14.92 2.57
N GLY A 81 -9.29 -14.15 1.96
CA GLY A 81 -10.50 -13.65 2.62
C GLY A 81 -11.37 -12.80 1.67
N PRO A 82 -12.60 -12.45 2.08
CA PRO A 82 -13.56 -11.71 1.24
C PRO A 82 -13.09 -10.29 0.90
N ALA A 83 -12.24 -9.70 1.74
CA ALA A 83 -11.63 -8.39 1.52
C ALA A 83 -10.35 -8.44 0.67
N LEU A 84 -9.87 -9.63 0.27
CA LEU A 84 -8.67 -9.75 -0.57
C LEU A 84 -8.93 -9.09 -1.93
N ARG A 85 -8.12 -8.08 -2.26
CA ARG A 85 -8.17 -7.31 -3.52
C ARG A 85 -6.84 -7.27 -4.26
N ARG A 86 -5.84 -8.06 -3.83
CA ARG A 86 -4.47 -8.08 -4.41
C ARG A 86 -4.44 -8.09 -5.94
N LYS A 87 -5.21 -8.98 -6.58
CA LYS A 87 -5.22 -9.12 -8.04
C LYS A 87 -5.82 -7.90 -8.74
N GLU A 88 -6.94 -7.40 -8.23
CA GLU A 88 -7.68 -6.28 -8.82
C GLU A 88 -6.89 -4.97 -8.67
N LEU A 89 -6.31 -4.75 -7.49
CA LEU A 89 -5.41 -3.62 -7.23
C LEU A 89 -4.18 -3.66 -8.14
N ALA A 90 -3.53 -4.84 -8.29
CA ALA A 90 -2.38 -4.99 -9.18
C ALA A 90 -2.75 -4.71 -10.65
N GLN A 91 -3.91 -5.18 -11.11
CA GLN A 91 -4.39 -4.91 -12.48
C GLN A 91 -4.68 -3.42 -12.71
N ALA A 92 -5.37 -2.77 -11.78
CA ALA A 92 -5.66 -1.33 -11.87
C ALA A 92 -4.36 -0.50 -11.85
N PHE A 93 -3.42 -0.87 -10.97
CA PHE A 93 -2.11 -0.23 -10.90
C PHE A 93 -1.30 -0.40 -12.20
N GLN A 94 -1.24 -1.60 -12.75
CA GLN A 94 -0.55 -1.87 -14.03
C GLN A 94 -1.18 -1.11 -15.21
N ALA A 95 -2.49 -0.90 -15.18
CA ALA A 95 -3.21 -0.11 -16.16
C ALA A 95 -3.03 1.41 -15.98
N GLY A 96 -2.40 1.86 -14.87
CA GLY A 96 -2.32 3.28 -14.53
C GLY A 96 -3.66 3.89 -14.10
N ASP A 97 -4.65 3.06 -13.77
CA ASP A 97 -6.01 3.48 -13.46
C ASP A 97 -6.14 3.80 -11.97
N ARG A 98 -5.82 5.04 -11.61
CA ARG A 98 -5.83 5.51 -10.22
C ARG A 98 -7.24 5.51 -9.62
N GLU A 99 -8.24 5.95 -10.37
CA GLU A 99 -9.61 6.04 -9.87
C GLU A 99 -10.17 4.65 -9.54
N LYS A 100 -9.95 3.68 -10.42
CA LYS A 100 -10.35 2.29 -10.17
C LYS A 100 -9.57 1.68 -9.02
N PHE A 101 -8.28 1.97 -8.91
CA PHE A 101 -7.46 1.49 -7.79
C PHE A 101 -8.00 1.98 -6.46
N ASP A 102 -8.29 3.29 -6.35
CA ASP A 102 -8.79 3.90 -5.12
C ASP A 102 -10.19 3.36 -4.76
N ALA A 103 -11.05 3.11 -5.76
CA ALA A 103 -12.35 2.48 -5.55
C ALA A 103 -12.23 1.05 -4.99
N ILE A 104 -11.37 0.21 -5.60
CA ILE A 104 -11.13 -1.16 -5.12
C ILE A 104 -10.58 -1.16 -3.69
N ALA A 105 -9.65 -0.24 -3.39
CA ALA A 105 -9.09 -0.11 -2.05
C ALA A 105 -10.16 0.30 -1.02
N ALA A 106 -10.98 1.30 -1.35
CA ALA A 106 -12.06 1.76 -0.48
C ALA A 106 -13.10 0.66 -0.21
N GLU A 107 -13.50 -0.09 -1.23
CA GLU A 107 -14.43 -1.22 -1.08
C GLU A 107 -13.87 -2.31 -0.18
N GLY A 108 -12.61 -2.70 -0.37
CA GLY A 108 -11.97 -3.71 0.47
C GLY A 108 -11.83 -3.26 1.93
N LEU A 109 -11.47 -2.00 2.17
CA LEU A 109 -11.37 -1.43 3.51
C LEU A 109 -12.74 -1.32 4.20
N ALA A 110 -13.81 -1.01 3.45
CA ALA A 110 -15.17 -1.00 3.98
C ALA A 110 -15.63 -2.40 4.41
N LEU A 111 -15.26 -3.44 3.65
CA LEU A 111 -15.55 -4.83 4.04
C LEU A 111 -14.81 -5.24 5.32
N ILE A 112 -13.54 -4.85 5.47
CA ILE A 112 -12.76 -5.11 6.68
C ILE A 112 -13.43 -4.47 7.90
N ALA A 113 -13.79 -3.18 7.78
CA ALA A 113 -14.48 -2.47 8.85
C ALA A 113 -15.81 -3.14 9.24
N ALA A 114 -16.60 -3.60 8.26
CA ALA A 114 -17.86 -4.29 8.51
C ALA A 114 -17.71 -5.69 9.13
N GLU A 115 -16.53 -6.31 9.03
CA GLU A 115 -16.22 -7.58 9.71
C GLU A 115 -15.78 -7.35 11.17
N GLU A 116 -15.11 -6.24 11.48
CA GLU A 116 -14.69 -5.89 12.84
C GLU A 116 -15.87 -5.48 13.76
N GLU A 117 -17.00 -5.08 13.19
CA GLU A 117 -18.23 -4.69 13.91
C GLU A 117 -19.18 -5.86 14.24
N LYS A 118 -18.87 -7.08 13.80
CA LYS A 118 -19.69 -8.30 14.04
C LYS A 118 -19.21 -9.09 15.25
#